data_AF-A0A075V3U6-F1
#
_entry.id   AF-A0A075V3U6-F1
#
_cell.length_a   1.000
_cell.length_b   1.000
_cell.length_c   1.000
_cell.angle_alpha   90.00
_cell.angle_beta   90.00
_cell.angle_gamma   90.00
#
_symmetry.space_group_name_H-M   'P 1'
#
loop_
_entity.id
_entity.type
_entity.pdbx_description
1 polymer ?
#
loop_
_entity_poly.entity_id
_entity_poly.type
_entity_poly.pdbx_seq_one_letter_code
_entity_poly.pdbx_strand_id
1 'polypeptide(L)'
;MGDVLFSLGAGFGATMALIVAIGAQNAFVLRQGIRREAVLVVVLICIFSDAILVSLGVGGVGALVGTSPEALTVVALIGGAFLLCYGALAARRAFKPAALETGGPETGGSLRRIVLTTLAITWLNPHVYLDTLLLLGAIAAGHGSDRWAFGVGAVSASVLWFLALGFGARLLSGFFRKPSSWRVLDGLVAATMIGLGVALVAGA
;
A
#
# COMPACT_ATOMS: atom_id res chain seq x y z
N MET A 1 -24.98 3.19 -22.28
CA MET A 1 -24.05 2.05 -22.11
C MET A 1 -22.59 2.43 -22.41
N GLY A 2 -22.33 3.28 -23.41
CA GLY A 2 -20.97 3.79 -23.69
C GLY A 2 -20.36 4.57 -22.52
N ASP A 3 -21.15 5.40 -21.83
CA ASP A 3 -20.65 6.26 -20.74
C ASP A 3 -20.25 5.47 -19.48
N VAL A 4 -20.97 4.38 -19.18
CA VAL A 4 -20.67 3.46 -18.08
C VAL A 4 -19.38 2.67 -18.35
N LEU A 5 -19.22 2.15 -19.58
CA LEU A 5 -18.01 1.45 -20.01
C LEU A 5 -16.79 2.38 -20.01
N PHE A 6 -16.97 3.61 -20.45
CA PHE A 6 -15.93 4.64 -20.38
C PHE A 6 -15.53 4.93 -18.93
N SER A 7 -16.51 5.09 -18.03
CA SER A 7 -16.26 5.35 -16.61
C SER A 7 -15.54 4.18 -15.93
N LEU A 8 -15.94 2.93 -16.22
CA LEU A 8 -15.23 1.73 -15.78
C LEU A 8 -13.76 1.73 -16.23
N GLY A 9 -13.52 1.99 -17.53
CA GLY A 9 -12.17 2.04 -18.09
C GLY A 9 -11.32 3.16 -17.49
N ALA A 10 -11.92 4.35 -17.28
CA ALA A 10 -11.26 5.49 -16.66
C ALA A 10 -10.86 5.20 -15.22
N GLY A 11 -11.76 4.61 -14.42
CA GLY A 11 -11.46 4.21 -13.04
C GLY A 11 -10.36 3.16 -12.96
N PHE A 12 -10.40 2.17 -13.84
CA PHE A 12 -9.34 1.17 -13.95
C PHE A 12 -7.99 1.81 -14.29
N GLY A 13 -7.94 2.66 -15.31
CA GLY A 13 -6.72 3.32 -15.75
C GLY A 13 -6.14 4.27 -14.70
N ALA A 14 -6.99 5.06 -14.04
CA ALA A 14 -6.57 6.00 -12.99
C ALA A 14 -5.95 5.26 -11.80
N THR A 15 -6.61 4.21 -11.30
CA THR A 15 -6.05 3.40 -10.21
C THR A 15 -4.78 2.70 -10.64
N MET A 16 -4.72 2.15 -11.86
CA MET A 16 -3.48 1.54 -12.35
C MET A 16 -2.31 2.53 -12.41
N ALA A 17 -2.53 3.76 -12.83
CA ALA A 17 -1.49 4.79 -12.88
C ALA A 17 -0.95 5.14 -11.48
N LEU A 18 -1.83 5.21 -10.48
CA LEU A 18 -1.47 5.55 -9.10
C LEU A 18 -0.84 4.36 -8.36
N ILE A 19 -1.40 3.16 -8.52
CA ILE A 19 -1.01 1.99 -7.74
C ILE A 19 0.28 1.34 -8.22
N VAL A 20 0.67 1.54 -9.49
CA VAL A 20 1.91 0.98 -10.06
C VAL A 20 3.15 1.68 -9.53
N ALA A 21 3.03 2.95 -9.14
CA ALA A 21 4.12 3.68 -8.51
C ALA A 21 4.63 2.88 -7.29
N ILE A 22 5.93 2.56 -7.28
CA ILE A 22 6.49 1.66 -6.27
C ILE A 22 6.56 2.38 -4.93
N GLY A 23 5.55 2.13 -4.09
CA GLY A 23 5.48 2.59 -2.71
C GLY A 23 5.78 1.51 -1.67
N ALA A 24 5.60 1.92 -0.41
CA ALA A 24 5.67 1.09 0.79
C ALA A 24 4.97 -0.26 0.68
N GLN A 25 3.69 -0.19 0.31
CA GLN A 25 2.75 -1.31 0.27
C GLN A 25 3.17 -2.30 -0.81
N ASN A 26 3.50 -1.81 -2.01
CA ASN A 26 3.97 -2.64 -3.11
C ASN A 26 5.28 -3.39 -2.76
N ALA A 27 6.23 -2.70 -2.12
CA ALA A 27 7.48 -3.33 -1.70
C ALA A 27 7.27 -4.40 -0.62
N PHE A 28 6.33 -4.18 0.31
CA PHE A 28 5.97 -5.17 1.32
C PHE A 28 5.25 -6.38 0.71
N VAL A 29 4.25 -6.17 -0.15
CA VAL A 29 3.54 -7.24 -0.88
C VAL A 29 4.53 -8.09 -1.68
N LEU A 30 5.44 -7.44 -2.42
CA LEU A 30 6.48 -8.11 -3.21
C LEU A 30 7.38 -8.99 -2.31
N ARG A 31 7.80 -8.46 -1.16
CA ARG A 31 8.61 -9.20 -0.19
C ARG A 31 7.88 -10.45 0.30
N GLN A 32 6.62 -10.32 0.71
CA GLN A 32 5.84 -11.46 1.19
C GLN A 32 5.61 -12.49 0.07
N GLY A 33 5.36 -12.01 -1.15
CA GLY A 33 5.27 -12.84 -2.35
C GLY A 33 6.54 -13.64 -2.64
N ILE A 34 7.71 -13.02 -2.52
CA ILE A 34 9.02 -13.70 -2.68
C ILE A 34 9.25 -14.73 -1.57
N ARG A 35 8.92 -14.40 -0.31
CA ARG A 35 9.06 -15.32 0.84
C ARG A 35 8.02 -16.43 0.84
N ARG A 36 6.94 -16.28 0.07
CA ARG A 36 5.76 -17.17 0.08
C ARG A 36 5.10 -17.25 1.45
N GLU A 37 5.22 -16.19 2.25
CA GLU A 37 4.65 -16.10 3.60
C GLU A 37 3.38 -15.26 3.55
N ALA A 38 2.24 -15.84 3.96
CA ALA A 38 0.96 -15.14 4.10
C ALA A 38 0.51 -14.30 2.88
N VAL A 39 0.94 -14.64 1.66
CA VAL A 39 0.73 -13.86 0.43
C VAL A 39 -0.76 -13.56 0.21
N LEU A 40 -1.61 -14.59 0.32
CA LEU A 40 -3.06 -14.44 0.15
C LEU A 40 -3.63 -13.45 1.18
N VAL A 41 -3.22 -13.54 2.44
CA VAL A 41 -3.71 -12.67 3.51
C VAL A 41 -3.33 -11.22 3.24
N VAL A 42 -2.08 -10.97 2.85
CA VAL A 42 -1.60 -9.62 2.53
C VAL A 42 -2.33 -9.04 1.32
N VAL A 43 -2.49 -9.82 0.27
CA VAL A 43 -3.22 -9.41 -0.95
C VAL A 43 -4.68 -9.08 -0.62
N LEU A 44 -5.35 -9.92 0.17
CA LEU A 44 -6.72 -9.66 0.59
C LEU A 44 -6.84 -8.39 1.42
N ILE A 45 -5.94 -8.16 2.39
CA ILE A 45 -5.94 -6.92 3.19
C ILE A 45 -5.79 -5.70 2.29
N CYS A 46 -4.87 -5.74 1.31
CA CYS A 46 -4.68 -4.64 0.37
C CYS A 46 -5.94 -4.39 -0.46
N ILE A 47 -6.51 -5.44 -1.05
CA ILE A 47 -7.73 -5.35 -1.87
C ILE A 47 -8.91 -4.79 -1.06
N PHE A 48 -9.13 -5.30 0.16
CA PHE A 48 -10.24 -4.84 1.00
C PHE A 48 -10.04 -3.40 1.47
N SER A 49 -8.82 -3.04 1.87
CA SER A 49 -8.51 -1.67 2.29
C SER A 49 -8.68 -0.68 1.14
N ASP A 50 -8.17 -1.01 -0.05
CA ASP A 50 -8.36 -0.21 -1.26
C ASP A 50 -9.84 -0.10 -1.64
N ALA A 51 -10.60 -1.19 -1.57
CA ALA A 51 -12.03 -1.16 -1.87
C ALA A 51 -12.80 -0.22 -0.93
N ILE A 52 -12.46 -0.22 0.37
CA ILE A 52 -13.03 0.70 1.35
C ILE A 52 -12.65 2.14 1.00
N LEU A 53 -11.35 2.41 0.79
CA LEU A 53 -10.87 3.77 0.48
C LEU A 53 -11.46 4.30 -0.83
N VAL A 54 -11.47 3.52 -1.90
CA VAL A 54 -12.09 3.90 -3.18
C VAL A 54 -13.58 4.18 -2.98
N SER A 55 -14.30 3.34 -2.24
CA SER A 55 -15.73 3.54 -1.98
C SER A 55 -16.00 4.81 -1.18
N LEU A 56 -15.16 5.13 -0.19
CA LEU A 56 -15.24 6.37 0.58
C LEU A 56 -14.93 7.59 -0.30
N GLY A 57 -13.89 7.51 -1.15
CA GLY A 57 -13.52 8.57 -2.10
C GLY A 57 -14.64 8.87 -3.09
N VAL A 58 -15.15 7.83 -3.77
CA VAL A 58 -16.29 7.90 -4.71
C VAL A 58 -17.57 8.38 -4.02
N GLY A 59 -17.77 7.97 -2.76
CA GLY A 59 -18.87 8.39 -1.91
C GLY A 59 -18.83 9.87 -1.52
N GLY A 60 -17.69 10.55 -1.70
CA GLY A 60 -17.52 11.98 -1.41
C GLY A 60 -16.89 12.27 -0.04
N VAL A 61 -16.43 11.25 0.68
CA VAL A 61 -15.76 11.42 1.99
C VAL A 61 -14.46 12.21 1.85
N GLY A 62 -13.77 12.13 0.71
CA GLY A 62 -12.58 12.95 0.44
C GLY A 62 -12.84 14.47 0.54
N ALA A 63 -14.01 14.93 0.10
CA ALA A 63 -14.40 16.34 0.20
C ALA A 63 -14.67 16.77 1.64
N LEU A 64 -15.15 15.86 2.50
CA LEU A 64 -15.37 16.10 3.93
C LEU A 64 -14.07 16.06 4.74
N VAL A 65 -13.12 15.19 4.36
CA VAL A 65 -11.82 15.11 5.04
C VAL A 65 -10.96 16.35 4.73
N GLY A 66 -11.05 16.88 3.50
CA GLY A 66 -10.33 18.09 3.08
C GLY A 66 -10.70 19.37 3.85
N THR A 67 -11.83 19.41 4.58
CA THR A 67 -12.25 20.56 5.38
C THR A 67 -11.71 20.56 6.81
N SER A 68 -11.00 19.50 7.24
CA SER A 68 -10.44 19.37 8.58
C SER A 68 -8.90 19.22 8.57
N PRO A 69 -8.15 20.34 8.52
CA PRO A 69 -6.69 20.32 8.53
C PRO A 69 -6.11 19.57 9.74
N GLU A 70 -6.72 19.73 10.92
CA GLU A 70 -6.26 19.07 12.16
C GLU A 70 -6.34 17.54 12.09
N ALA A 71 -7.37 16.99 11.44
CA ALA A 71 -7.51 15.54 11.28
C ALA A 71 -6.44 14.95 10.37
N LEU A 72 -6.09 15.67 9.28
CA LEU A 72 -4.99 15.31 8.40
C LEU A 72 -3.65 15.37 9.12
N THR A 73 -3.40 16.40 9.94
CA THR A 73 -2.18 16.54 10.74
C THR A 73 -2.03 15.40 11.76
N VAL A 74 -3.10 15.02 12.48
CA VAL A 74 -3.03 13.92 13.46
C VAL A 74 -2.75 12.57 12.78
N VAL A 75 -3.41 12.29 11.66
CA VAL A 75 -3.16 11.08 10.86
C VAL A 75 -1.72 11.08 10.31
N ALA A 76 -1.24 12.23 9.84
CA ALA A 76 0.13 12.41 9.37
C ALA A 76 1.17 12.15 10.46
N LEU A 77 0.98 12.69 11.67
CA LEU A 77 1.92 12.51 12.78
C LEU A 77 1.97 11.05 13.26
N ILE A 78 0.82 10.42 13.45
CA ILE A 78 0.73 9.00 13.86
C ILE A 78 1.33 8.11 12.76
N GLY A 79 0.99 8.40 11.51
CA GLY A 79 1.49 7.69 10.34
C GLY A 79 3.00 7.78 10.19
N GLY A 80 3.53 8.99 10.32
CA GLY A 80 4.96 9.29 10.23
C GLY A 80 5.75 8.60 11.33
N ALA A 81 5.28 8.63 12.58
CA ALA A 81 5.91 7.92 13.68
C ALA A 81 6.00 6.41 13.42
N PHE A 82 4.93 5.81 12.88
CA PHE A 82 4.93 4.40 12.51
C PHE A 82 5.90 4.08 11.36
N LEU A 83 5.85 4.87 10.28
CA LEU A 83 6.73 4.70 9.12
C LEU A 83 8.21 4.83 9.50
N LEU A 84 8.56 5.80 10.35
CA LEU A 84 9.92 5.96 10.88
C LEU A 84 10.37 4.75 11.70
N CYS A 85 9.50 4.25 12.58
CA CYS A 85 9.79 3.04 13.37
C CYS A 85 10.01 1.83 12.46
N TYR A 86 9.13 1.61 11.48
CA TYR A 86 9.23 0.52 10.54
C TYR A 86 10.46 0.63 9.62
N GLY A 87 10.75 1.84 9.13
CA GLY A 87 11.93 2.15 8.35
C GLY A 87 13.23 1.90 9.11
N ALA A 88 13.29 2.26 10.39
CA ALA A 88 14.42 1.95 11.27
C ALA A 88 14.60 0.44 11.48
N LEU A 89 13.50 -0.31 11.62
CA LEU A 89 13.51 -1.78 11.68
C LEU A 89 14.01 -2.41 10.37
N ALA A 90 13.62 -1.86 9.22
CA ALA A 90 14.10 -2.31 7.90
C ALA A 90 15.58 -1.97 7.68
N ALA A 91 16.01 -0.75 8.05
CA ALA A 91 17.41 -0.34 8.00
C ALA A 91 18.29 -1.25 8.86
N ARG A 92 17.85 -1.57 10.08
CA ARG A 92 18.53 -2.53 10.95
C ARG A 92 18.73 -3.90 10.28
N ARG A 93 17.73 -4.41 9.55
CA ARG A 93 17.83 -5.69 8.80
C ARG A 93 18.78 -5.59 7.61
N ALA A 94 18.87 -4.43 6.95
CA ALA A 94 19.81 -4.19 5.86
C ALA A 94 21.27 -4.17 6.34
N PHE A 95 21.54 -3.54 7.49
CA PHE A 95 22.88 -3.36 8.06
C PHE A 95 23.36 -4.53 8.93
N LYS A 96 22.44 -5.17 9.65
CA LYS A 96 22.66 -6.44 10.34
C LYS A 96 21.65 -7.44 9.78
N PRO A 97 21.95 -8.11 8.64
CA PRO A 97 21.20 -9.29 8.30
C PRO A 97 21.46 -10.23 9.46
N ALA A 98 20.43 -10.44 10.31
CA ALA A 98 20.54 -11.38 11.41
C ALA A 98 21.15 -12.65 10.80
N ALA A 99 22.29 -13.07 11.37
CA ALA A 99 22.66 -14.46 11.23
C ALA A 99 21.38 -15.25 11.50
N LEU A 100 21.08 -16.21 10.63
CA LEU A 100 19.99 -17.15 10.82
C LEU A 100 20.09 -17.69 12.25
N GLU A 101 19.40 -17.05 13.20
CA GLU A 101 19.28 -17.56 14.56
C GLU A 101 18.32 -18.74 14.42
N THR A 102 18.94 -19.90 14.26
CA THR A 102 18.40 -21.20 14.58
C THR A 102 17.76 -21.12 15.97
N GLY A 103 16.43 -21.05 16.04
CA GLY A 103 15.73 -21.05 17.33
C GLY A 103 14.19 -20.96 17.23
N GLY A 104 13.54 -22.09 16.96
CA GLY A 104 12.16 -22.36 17.38
C GLY A 104 11.01 -22.03 16.40
N PRO A 105 9.93 -22.84 16.38
CA PRO A 105 8.77 -22.62 15.51
C PRO A 105 7.89 -21.46 16.04
N GLU A 106 8.18 -20.23 15.62
CA GLU A 106 7.32 -19.06 15.88
C GLU A 106 6.17 -18.92 14.85
N THR A 107 5.47 -20.01 14.58
CA THR A 107 4.39 -20.06 13.57
C THR A 107 3.16 -19.21 13.93
N GLY A 108 3.00 -18.80 15.19
CA GLY A 108 1.88 -17.95 15.64
C GLY A 108 2.13 -16.43 15.62
N GLY A 109 3.38 -15.98 15.80
CA GLY A 109 3.74 -14.56 15.86
C GLY A 109 3.94 -13.90 14.49
N SER A 110 4.38 -14.69 13.51
CA SER A 110 4.71 -14.19 12.16
C SER A 110 3.48 -13.64 11.43
N LEU A 111 2.36 -14.37 11.42
CA LEU A 111 1.15 -13.94 10.71
C LEU A 111 0.56 -12.67 11.31
N ARG A 112 0.43 -12.59 12.65
CA ARG A 112 -0.06 -11.40 13.34
C ARG A 112 0.79 -10.18 13.02
N ARG A 113 2.13 -10.33 13.02
CA ARG A 113 3.05 -9.25 12.66
C ARG A 113 2.87 -8.83 11.20
N ILE A 114 2.72 -9.76 10.27
CA ILE A 114 2.50 -9.46 8.84
C ILE A 114 1.18 -8.69 8.65
N VAL A 115 0.09 -9.15 9.28
CA VAL A 115 -1.22 -8.48 9.21
C VAL A 115 -1.15 -7.07 9.79
N LEU A 116 -0.62 -6.90 11.00
CA LEU A 116 -0.49 -5.58 11.64
C LEU A 116 0.40 -4.64 10.83
N THR A 117 1.49 -5.16 10.25
CA THR A 117 2.36 -4.38 9.38
C THR A 117 1.65 -3.95 8.10
N THR A 118 0.89 -4.86 7.47
CA THR A 118 0.15 -4.55 6.24
C THR A 118 -0.89 -3.48 6.50
N LEU A 119 -1.72 -3.68 7.54
CA LEU A 119 -2.73 -2.71 7.95
C LEU A 119 -2.11 -1.36 8.28
N ALA A 120 -1.00 -1.34 9.00
CA ALA A 120 -0.36 -0.09 9.34
C ALA A 120 0.27 0.59 8.11
N ILE A 121 0.97 -0.13 7.23
CA ILE A 121 1.49 0.46 6.00
C ILE A 121 0.37 1.04 5.12
N THR A 122 -0.80 0.40 5.08
CA THR A 122 -1.93 0.90 4.28
C THR A 122 -2.65 2.06 4.96
N TRP A 123 -3.07 1.93 6.22
CA TRP A 123 -3.94 2.90 6.90
C TRP A 123 -3.18 4.02 7.60
N LEU A 124 -1.94 3.81 8.03
CA LEU A 124 -1.10 4.86 8.61
C LEU A 124 -0.33 5.62 7.53
N ASN A 125 -0.58 5.36 6.24
CA ASN A 125 0.04 6.11 5.15
C ASN A 125 -0.88 7.26 4.69
N PRO A 126 -0.60 8.52 5.04
CA PRO A 126 -1.42 9.67 4.67
C PRO A 126 -1.48 9.91 3.15
N HIS A 127 -0.47 9.47 2.40
CA HIS A 127 -0.53 9.53 0.93
C HIS A 127 -1.71 8.74 0.39
N VAL A 128 -2.12 7.64 1.05
CA VAL A 128 -3.29 6.87 0.60
C VAL A 128 -4.58 7.68 0.65
N TYR A 129 -4.68 8.64 1.57
CA TYR A 129 -5.85 9.51 1.70
C TYR A 129 -5.83 10.59 0.62
N LEU A 130 -4.65 11.16 0.33
CA LEU A 130 -4.48 12.12 -0.76
C LEU A 130 -4.76 11.48 -2.12
N ASP A 131 -4.19 10.31 -2.37
CA ASP A 131 -4.26 9.64 -3.68
C ASP A 131 -5.65 9.02 -3.91
N THR A 132 -6.19 8.32 -2.90
CA THR A 132 -7.38 7.48 -3.07
C THR A 132 -8.67 8.17 -2.64
N LEU A 133 -8.66 9.00 -1.57
CA LEU A 133 -9.88 9.71 -1.16
C LEU A 133 -10.05 11.04 -1.88
N LEU A 134 -8.98 11.83 -1.96
CA LEU A 134 -9.04 13.19 -2.51
C LEU A 134 -8.90 13.18 -4.02
N LEU A 135 -7.78 12.70 -4.57
CA LEU A 135 -7.51 12.77 -6.01
C LEU A 135 -8.42 11.82 -6.80
N LEU A 136 -8.43 10.53 -6.46
CA LEU A 136 -9.29 9.55 -7.14
C LEU A 136 -10.78 9.86 -6.92
N GLY A 137 -11.16 10.34 -5.72
CA GLY A 137 -12.52 10.79 -5.43
C GLY A 137 -12.94 12.01 -6.24
N ALA A 138 -12.06 13.00 -6.43
CA ALA A 138 -12.33 14.17 -7.27
C ALA A 138 -12.49 13.80 -8.74
N ILE A 139 -11.67 12.88 -9.25
CA ILE A 139 -11.82 12.34 -10.61
C ILE A 139 -13.18 11.64 -10.71
N ALA A 140 -13.51 10.74 -9.77
CA ALA A 140 -14.78 10.03 -9.76
C ALA A 140 -16.00 10.97 -9.71
N ALA A 141 -15.93 12.08 -8.97
CA ALA A 141 -17.00 13.07 -8.91
C ALA A 141 -17.29 13.72 -10.28
N GLY A 142 -16.27 13.84 -11.15
CA GLY A 142 -16.42 14.32 -12.53
C GLY A 142 -17.26 13.40 -13.43
N HIS A 143 -17.48 12.13 -13.04
CA HIS A 143 -18.30 11.16 -13.77
C HIS A 143 -19.80 11.21 -13.39
N GLY A 144 -20.22 12.11 -12.49
CA GLY A 144 -21.62 12.34 -12.17
C GLY A 144 -22.36 11.09 -11.68
N SER A 145 -23.40 10.66 -12.41
CA SER A 145 -24.18 9.44 -12.08
C SER A 145 -23.35 8.16 -12.17
N ASP A 146 -22.32 8.15 -13.00
CA ASP A 146 -21.52 6.96 -13.31
C ASP A 146 -20.28 6.81 -12.40
N ARG A 147 -20.15 7.66 -11.38
CA ARG A 147 -19.04 7.63 -10.41
C ARG A 147 -18.84 6.26 -9.72
N TRP A 148 -19.92 5.51 -9.51
CA TRP A 148 -19.84 4.16 -8.96
C TRP A 148 -19.31 3.14 -9.97
N ALA A 149 -19.60 3.32 -11.26
CA ALA A 149 -19.00 2.52 -12.32
C ALA A 149 -17.49 2.80 -12.41
N PHE A 150 -17.07 4.06 -12.25
CA PHE A 150 -15.67 4.41 -12.08
C PHE A 150 -15.05 3.71 -10.86
N GLY A 151 -15.72 3.73 -9.70
CA GLY A 151 -15.27 3.03 -8.50
C GLY A 151 -15.07 1.52 -8.70
N VAL A 152 -16.00 0.85 -9.40
CA VAL A 152 -15.88 -0.57 -9.74
C VAL A 152 -14.65 -0.83 -10.61
N GLY A 153 -14.39 0.03 -11.59
CA GLY A 153 -13.19 -0.04 -12.43
C GLY A 153 -11.91 0.09 -11.61
N ALA A 154 -11.88 1.07 -10.70
CA ALA A 154 -10.78 1.32 -9.78
C ALA A 154 -10.50 0.12 -8.87
N VAL A 155 -11.53 -0.47 -8.24
CA VAL A 155 -11.36 -1.66 -7.39
C VAL A 155 -10.88 -2.86 -8.20
N SER A 156 -11.40 -3.04 -9.43
CA SER A 156 -10.98 -4.12 -10.31
C SER A 156 -9.50 -4.03 -10.69
N ALA A 157 -8.99 -2.81 -10.92
CA ALA A 157 -7.56 -2.57 -11.13
C ALA A 157 -6.72 -2.99 -9.91
N SER A 158 -7.13 -2.58 -8.71
CA SER A 158 -6.43 -2.95 -7.46
C SER A 158 -6.41 -4.47 -7.24
N VAL A 159 -7.54 -5.15 -7.47
CA VAL A 159 -7.63 -6.62 -7.41
C VAL A 159 -6.64 -7.28 -8.36
N LEU A 160 -6.66 -6.87 -9.64
CA LEU A 160 -5.78 -7.46 -10.65
C LEU A 160 -4.31 -7.20 -10.32
N TRP A 161 -3.98 -5.98 -9.90
CA TRP A 161 -2.62 -5.58 -9.58
C TRP A 161 -2.06 -6.35 -8.38
N PHE A 162 -2.77 -6.40 -7.25
CA PHE A 162 -2.24 -7.09 -6.06
C PHE A 162 -2.19 -8.61 -6.23
N LEU A 163 -3.11 -9.20 -6.98
CA LEU A 163 -3.01 -10.61 -7.37
C LEU A 163 -1.76 -10.84 -8.25
N ALA A 164 -1.56 -10.00 -9.27
CA ALA A 164 -0.40 -10.09 -10.16
C ALA A 164 0.92 -9.87 -9.40
N LEU A 165 0.99 -8.88 -8.52
CA LEU A 165 2.19 -8.56 -7.76
C LEU A 165 2.47 -9.64 -6.70
N GLY A 166 1.49 -10.01 -5.89
CA GLY A 166 1.66 -10.97 -4.80
C GLY A 166 2.00 -12.37 -5.29
N PHE A 167 1.26 -12.89 -6.28
CA PHE A 167 1.49 -14.22 -6.82
C PHE A 167 2.56 -14.26 -7.92
N GLY A 168 2.70 -13.17 -8.70
CA GLY A 168 3.74 -13.03 -9.73
C GLY A 168 5.14 -12.80 -9.16
N ALA A 169 5.25 -12.30 -7.92
CA ALA A 169 6.52 -12.18 -7.18
C ALA A 169 7.35 -13.48 -7.17
N ARG A 170 6.69 -14.64 -7.29
CA ARG A 170 7.37 -15.94 -7.37
C ARG A 170 8.33 -16.04 -8.55
N LEU A 171 8.07 -15.35 -9.66
CA LEU A 171 8.93 -15.35 -10.85
C LEU A 171 10.25 -14.62 -10.59
N LEU A 172 10.23 -13.65 -9.67
CA LEU A 172 11.41 -12.90 -9.24
C LEU A 172 12.25 -13.65 -8.18
N SER A 173 11.76 -14.78 -7.65
CA SER A 173 12.47 -15.56 -6.62
C SER A 173 13.86 -16.03 -7.07
N GLY A 174 14.06 -16.28 -8.37
CA GLY A 174 15.36 -16.60 -8.95
C GLY A 174 16.40 -15.47 -8.81
N PHE A 175 15.97 -14.21 -8.94
CA PHE A 175 16.82 -13.02 -8.79
C PHE A 175 17.17 -12.72 -7.32
N PHE A 176 16.30 -13.12 -6.39
CA PHE A 176 16.47 -12.95 -4.94
C PHE A 176 17.26 -14.10 -4.26
N ARG A 177 17.88 -15.01 -5.03
CA ARG A 177 18.82 -16.01 -4.48
C ARG A 177 20.11 -15.39 -3.93
N LYS A 178 20.46 -14.18 -4.37
CA LYS A 178 21.65 -13.45 -3.90
C LYS A 178 21.32 -12.60 -2.67
N PRO A 179 22.13 -12.64 -1.60
CA PRO A 179 21.96 -11.78 -0.42
C PRO A 179 21.98 -10.28 -0.74
N SER A 180 22.65 -9.86 -1.82
CA SER A 180 22.66 -8.45 -2.25
C SER A 180 21.29 -7.96 -2.71
N SER A 181 20.51 -8.79 -3.40
CA SER A 181 19.15 -8.43 -3.86
C SER A 181 18.23 -8.16 -2.66
N TRP A 182 18.38 -8.95 -1.59
CA TRP A 182 17.68 -8.72 -0.32
C TRP A 182 18.10 -7.41 0.34
N ARG A 183 19.40 -7.12 0.40
CA ARG A 183 19.89 -5.85 0.94
C ARG A 183 19.41 -4.64 0.15
N VAL A 184 19.33 -4.74 -1.18
CA VAL A 184 18.81 -3.66 -2.03
C VAL A 184 17.32 -3.45 -1.77
N LEU A 185 16.53 -4.51 -1.66
CA LEU A 185 15.11 -4.40 -1.32
C LEU A 185 14.89 -3.87 0.11
N ASP A 186 15.64 -4.36 1.10
CA ASP A 186 15.61 -3.86 2.47
C ASP A 186 16.05 -2.39 2.54
N GLY A 187 17.07 -2.02 1.76
CA GLY A 187 17.54 -0.64 1.62
C GLY A 187 16.50 0.27 0.97
N LEU A 188 15.86 -0.17 -0.11
CA LEU A 188 14.75 0.54 -0.75
C LEU A 188 13.59 0.72 0.22
N VAL A 189 13.14 -0.35 0.88
CA VAL A 189 12.06 -0.27 1.89
C VAL A 189 12.46 0.70 3.00
N ALA A 190 13.66 0.59 3.56
CA ALA A 190 14.13 1.48 4.62
C ALA A 190 14.19 2.94 4.16
N ALA A 191 14.77 3.20 3.00
CA ALA A 191 14.89 4.54 2.43
C ALA A 191 13.51 5.15 2.15
N THR A 192 12.59 4.40 1.55
CA THR A 192 11.23 4.87 1.28
C THR A 192 10.45 5.11 2.57
N MET A 193 10.55 4.24 3.58
CA MET A 193 9.84 4.38 4.87
C MET A 193 10.38 5.53 5.73
N ILE A 194 11.70 5.68 5.79
CA ILE A 194 12.31 6.80 6.49
C ILE A 194 12.02 8.10 5.72
N GLY A 195 12.18 8.11 4.39
CA GLY A 195 11.93 9.27 3.55
C GLY A 195 10.48 9.76 3.65
N LEU A 196 9.50 8.87 3.47
CA LEU A 196 8.09 9.21 3.61
C LEU A 196 7.74 9.60 5.05
N GLY A 197 8.26 8.89 6.05
CA GLY A 197 8.02 9.22 7.46
C GLY A 197 8.57 10.60 7.84
N VAL A 198 9.77 10.96 7.39
CA VAL A 198 10.36 12.30 7.61
C VAL A 198 9.58 13.38 6.86
N ALA A 199 9.32 13.17 5.56
CA ALA A 199 8.58 14.15 4.75
C ALA A 199 7.20 14.43 5.35
N LEU A 200 6.57 13.39 5.88
CA LEU A 200 5.27 13.48 6.47
C LEU A 200 5.25 14.20 7.82
N VAL A 201 6.19 13.89 8.72
CA VAL A 201 6.31 14.58 10.01
C VAL A 201 6.74 16.04 9.81
N ALA A 202 7.58 16.32 8.81
CA ALA A 202 8.03 17.68 8.51
C ALA A 202 6.98 18.53 7.79
N GLY A 203 5.99 17.92 7.14
CA GLY A 203 4.90 18.58 6.44
C GLY A 203 3.58 18.63 7.20
N ALA A 204 3.52 18.05 8.40
CA ALA A 204 2.36 18.07 9.30
C ALA A 204 2.35 19.31 10.19
#